data_AF-A0A515CT28-F1
#
_entry.id   AF-A0A515CT28-F1
#
_cell.length_a   1.000
_cell.length_b   1.000
_cell.length_c   1.000
_cell.angle_alpha   90.00
_cell.angle_beta   90.00
_cell.angle_gamma   90.00
#
_symmetry.space_group_name_H-M   'P 1'
#
loop_
_entity.id
_entity.type
_entity.pdbx_description
1 polymer ?
#
loop_
_entity_poly.entity_id
_entity_poly.type
_entity_poly.pdbx_seq_one_letter_code
_entity_poly.pdbx_strand_id
1 'polypeptide(L)'
;MAKNEFLPFGVAANANVLSNSDYQALPARIAGFSSGVAKSEELNSAWRQASVIASVLAQFIADKTGQDVLDNGDLVTLGENLNSAILIAGTGRLLNTQSFRVSGIYTPTPGTKKIRITMTGGGGGGGGCQAASSAETYSGAGGGAGGTIITTFQLTGATNYSVIIGAGGPGGNGAANGSDGGATTFGALVATGGGGAGKSSVSNTAGGNGGVPLTGDIRIAGGYGNDGQSGTLFLTANGGASYFGGGGRSGAGAGTGGGGVNGSAPGSGGGGAYDPAYSGLSGRGGNGAAGIVIIEELS
;
A
#
# COMPACT_ATOMS: atom_id res chain seq x y z
N MET A 1 29.16 -20.16 -16.72
CA MET A 1 28.72 -20.53 -15.36
C MET A 1 29.75 -19.93 -14.42
N ALA A 2 29.32 -19.24 -13.36
CA ALA A 2 30.24 -18.68 -12.38
C ALA A 2 31.03 -19.79 -11.67
N LYS A 3 32.29 -19.49 -11.34
CA LYS A 3 33.24 -20.43 -10.72
C LYS A 3 33.07 -20.44 -9.20
N ASN A 4 33.14 -21.62 -8.60
CA ASN A 4 33.24 -21.83 -7.16
C ASN A 4 34.61 -22.44 -6.83
N GLU A 5 35.46 -21.70 -6.10
CA GLU A 5 36.79 -22.18 -5.69
C GLU A 5 36.80 -22.78 -4.27
N PHE A 6 35.70 -22.68 -3.53
CA PHE A 6 35.54 -23.37 -2.25
C PHE A 6 35.13 -24.82 -2.50
N LEU A 7 36.14 -25.67 -2.67
CA LEU A 7 35.94 -27.07 -3.04
C LEU A 7 35.73 -27.96 -1.80
N PRO A 8 34.80 -28.92 -1.85
CA PRO A 8 34.55 -29.81 -0.73
C PRO A 8 35.68 -30.86 -0.63
N PHE A 9 36.09 -31.17 0.59
CA PHE A 9 37.17 -32.13 0.86
C PHE A 9 36.60 -33.51 1.23
N GLY A 10 37.22 -34.59 0.74
CA GLY A 10 36.92 -35.96 1.19
C GLY A 10 35.54 -36.51 0.79
N VAL A 11 34.99 -36.12 -0.35
CA VAL A 11 33.64 -36.53 -0.82
C VAL A 11 33.61 -37.77 -1.72
N ALA A 12 34.76 -38.37 -2.04
CA ALA A 12 34.82 -39.57 -2.86
C ALA A 12 34.20 -40.80 -2.14
N ALA A 13 33.69 -41.77 -2.92
CA ALA A 13 33.00 -42.96 -2.39
C ALA A 13 33.83 -43.76 -1.36
N ASN A 14 35.16 -43.72 -1.46
CA ASN A 14 36.09 -44.39 -0.56
C ASN A 14 37.03 -43.40 0.15
N ALA A 15 36.57 -42.19 0.43
CA ALA A 15 37.35 -41.22 1.18
C ALA A 15 37.70 -41.76 2.57
N ASN A 16 38.93 -41.52 3.03
CA ASN A 16 39.40 -41.94 4.34
C ASN A 16 38.76 -41.08 5.44
N VAL A 17 37.56 -41.44 5.86
CA VAL A 17 36.69 -40.71 6.79
C VAL A 17 35.91 -41.72 7.64
N LEU A 18 35.53 -41.31 8.84
CA LEU A 18 34.68 -42.11 9.71
C LEU A 18 33.26 -42.20 9.14
N SER A 19 32.58 -43.31 9.49
CA SER A 19 31.14 -43.42 9.34
C SER A 19 30.42 -42.38 10.21
N ASN A 20 29.17 -42.04 9.87
CA ASN A 20 28.41 -41.08 10.68
C ASN A 20 28.24 -41.55 12.14
N SER A 21 28.04 -42.85 12.38
CA SER A 21 27.91 -43.39 13.74
C SER A 21 29.22 -43.27 14.51
N ASP A 22 30.35 -43.58 13.89
CA ASP A 22 31.65 -43.54 14.56
C ASP A 22 32.09 -42.11 14.85
N TYR A 23 31.84 -41.18 13.92
CA TYR A 23 32.12 -39.76 14.14
C TYR A 23 31.24 -39.16 15.24
N GLN A 24 29.96 -39.55 15.33
CA GLN A 24 29.07 -39.11 16.40
C GLN A 24 29.54 -39.61 17.77
N ALA A 25 30.05 -40.84 17.84
CA ALA A 25 30.57 -41.47 19.06
C ALA A 25 31.98 -40.99 19.44
N LEU A 26 32.75 -40.41 18.51
CA LEU A 26 34.13 -39.96 18.74
C LEU A 26 34.20 -38.90 19.85
N PRO A 27 34.88 -39.16 20.99
CA PRO A 27 34.98 -38.18 22.08
C PRO A 27 35.64 -36.86 21.66
N ALA A 28 36.64 -36.93 20.78
CA ALA A 28 37.35 -35.77 20.24
C ALA A 28 36.47 -34.84 19.40
N ARG A 29 35.31 -35.29 18.86
CA ARG A 29 34.34 -34.41 18.19
C ARG A 29 33.80 -33.34 19.15
N ILE A 30 33.59 -33.72 20.41
CA ILE A 30 33.04 -32.82 21.45
C ILE A 30 34.17 -32.07 22.15
N ALA A 31 35.22 -32.78 22.57
CA ALA A 31 36.29 -32.20 23.39
C ALA A 31 37.39 -31.49 22.57
N GLY A 32 37.41 -31.67 21.25
CA GLY A 32 38.57 -31.36 20.43
C GLY A 32 39.71 -32.37 20.64
N PHE A 33 40.72 -32.32 19.76
CA PHE A 33 41.97 -33.08 19.95
C PHE A 33 42.86 -32.32 20.94
N SER A 34 43.24 -32.96 22.05
CA SER A 34 44.00 -32.35 23.14
C SER A 34 45.46 -32.82 23.18
N SER A 35 45.69 -34.11 23.43
CA SER A 35 47.01 -34.75 23.43
C SER A 35 46.98 -36.08 22.70
N GLY A 36 48.11 -36.46 22.08
CA GLY A 36 48.24 -37.67 21.27
C GLY A 36 48.09 -37.44 19.77
N VAL A 37 47.98 -38.54 19.01
CA VAL A 37 47.91 -38.52 17.55
C VAL A 37 46.45 -38.49 17.11
N ALA A 38 46.05 -37.46 16.37
CA ALA A 38 44.76 -37.42 15.68
C ALA A 38 44.83 -38.28 14.42
N LYS A 39 43.92 -39.25 14.28
CA LYS A 39 43.93 -40.12 13.09
C LYS A 39 43.47 -39.35 11.87
N SER A 40 44.05 -39.66 10.72
CA SER A 40 43.72 -38.99 9.46
C SER A 40 42.23 -39.12 9.11
N GLU A 41 41.59 -40.25 9.39
CA GLU A 41 40.14 -40.44 9.19
C GLU A 41 39.27 -39.53 10.07
N GLU A 42 39.72 -39.21 11.29
CA GLU A 42 39.03 -38.34 12.23
C GLU A 42 39.15 -36.88 11.78
N LEU A 43 40.35 -36.45 11.39
CA LEU A 43 40.62 -35.12 10.85
C LEU A 43 39.89 -34.89 9.51
N ASN A 44 39.98 -35.84 8.59
CA ASN A 44 39.29 -35.78 7.31
C ASN A 44 37.77 -35.67 7.48
N SER A 45 37.21 -36.32 8.50
CA SER A 45 35.77 -36.22 8.81
C SER A 45 35.38 -34.80 9.22
N ALA A 46 36.17 -34.17 10.09
CA ALA A 46 35.95 -32.78 10.49
C ALA A 46 36.11 -31.81 9.30
N TRP A 47 37.18 -31.95 8.52
CA TRP A 47 37.43 -31.13 7.33
C TRP A 47 36.35 -31.29 6.28
N ARG A 48 35.85 -32.51 6.05
CA ARG A 48 34.72 -32.75 5.14
C ARG A 48 33.47 -32.04 5.60
N GLN A 49 33.08 -32.16 6.88
CA GLN A 49 31.86 -31.50 7.40
C GLN A 49 31.93 -29.97 7.19
N ALA A 50 33.08 -29.36 7.47
CA ALA A 50 33.27 -27.91 7.26
C ALA A 50 33.30 -27.51 5.78
N SER A 51 34.12 -28.18 4.98
CA SER A 51 34.32 -27.83 3.56
C SER A 51 33.11 -28.09 2.67
N VAL A 52 32.30 -29.12 2.99
CA VAL A 52 31.05 -29.39 2.24
C VAL A 52 30.05 -28.25 2.44
N ILE A 53 29.87 -27.76 3.67
CA ILE A 53 28.97 -26.63 3.94
C ILE A 53 29.49 -25.35 3.28
N ALA A 54 30.80 -25.09 3.36
CA ALA A 54 31.42 -23.94 2.70
C ALA A 54 31.22 -23.98 1.18
N SER A 55 31.43 -25.14 0.56
CA SER A 55 31.25 -25.33 -0.88
C SER A 55 29.80 -25.13 -1.33
N VAL A 56 28.83 -25.66 -0.57
CA VAL A 56 27.40 -25.47 -0.85
C VAL A 56 27.01 -24.00 -0.76
N LEU A 57 27.50 -23.28 0.27
CA LEU A 57 27.23 -21.85 0.41
C LEU A 57 27.86 -21.04 -0.72
N ALA A 58 29.12 -21.33 -1.08
CA ALA A 58 29.80 -20.68 -2.18
C ALA A 58 29.13 -20.97 -3.53
N GLN A 59 28.62 -22.19 -3.74
CA GLN A 59 27.85 -22.52 -4.94
C GLN A 59 26.53 -21.75 -5.00
N PHE A 60 25.82 -21.65 -3.86
CA PHE A 60 24.62 -20.82 -3.77
C PHE A 60 24.91 -19.36 -4.14
N ILE A 61 26.03 -18.80 -3.68
CA ILE A 61 26.46 -17.46 -4.07
C ILE A 61 26.65 -17.38 -5.59
N ALA A 62 27.47 -18.26 -6.16
CA ALA A 62 27.77 -18.28 -7.60
C ALA A 62 26.50 -18.41 -8.46
N ASP A 63 25.59 -19.30 -8.08
CA ASP A 63 24.34 -19.55 -8.80
C ASP A 63 23.38 -18.36 -8.73
N LYS A 64 23.32 -17.64 -7.61
CA LYS A 64 22.39 -16.51 -7.42
C LYS A 64 22.92 -15.21 -7.97
N THR A 65 24.20 -14.91 -7.82
CA THR A 65 24.80 -13.63 -8.26
C THR A 65 25.33 -13.69 -9.69
N GLY A 66 25.63 -14.89 -10.20
CA GLY A 66 26.35 -15.06 -11.46
C GLY A 66 27.82 -14.60 -11.40
N GLN A 67 28.35 -14.34 -10.19
CA GLN A 67 29.74 -13.91 -9.96
C GLN A 67 30.60 -15.08 -9.47
N ASP A 68 31.87 -15.07 -9.85
CA ASP A 68 32.84 -16.04 -9.35
C ASP A 68 33.05 -15.88 -7.84
N VAL A 69 33.19 -17.01 -7.14
CA VAL A 69 33.43 -17.08 -5.70
C VAL A 69 34.84 -17.64 -5.50
N LEU A 70 35.80 -16.73 -5.39
CA LEU A 70 37.23 -17.02 -5.40
C LEU A 70 37.78 -17.26 -3.98
N ASP A 71 38.74 -18.17 -3.85
CA ASP A 71 39.48 -18.43 -2.60
C ASP A 71 40.78 -17.59 -2.58
N ASN A 72 40.63 -16.27 -2.53
CA ASN A 72 41.74 -15.30 -2.60
C ASN A 72 41.93 -14.48 -1.31
N GLY A 73 41.16 -14.79 -0.27
CA GLY A 73 41.20 -14.09 1.02
C GLY A 73 40.43 -12.77 1.08
N ASP A 74 39.72 -12.35 0.02
CA ASP A 74 38.90 -11.14 0.01
C ASP A 74 37.53 -11.38 0.69
N LEU A 75 37.51 -11.17 2.00
CA LEU A 75 36.31 -11.33 2.82
C LEU A 75 35.23 -10.28 2.53
N VAL A 76 35.61 -9.10 2.02
CA VAL A 76 34.65 -8.02 1.73
C VAL A 76 33.82 -8.42 0.53
N THR A 77 34.47 -8.75 -0.61
CA THR A 77 33.77 -9.20 -1.82
C THR A 77 32.95 -10.47 -1.56
N LEU A 78 33.48 -11.43 -0.80
CA LEU A 78 32.73 -12.64 -0.44
C LEU A 78 31.47 -12.32 0.39
N GLY A 79 31.57 -11.40 1.35
CA GLY A 79 30.44 -10.96 2.17
C GLY A 79 29.38 -10.21 1.38
N GLU A 80 29.78 -9.31 0.48
CA GLU A 80 28.87 -8.57 -0.41
C GLU A 80 28.13 -9.50 -1.37
N ASN A 81 28.85 -10.49 -1.93
CA ASN A 81 28.27 -11.50 -2.80
C ASN A 81 27.29 -12.40 -2.05
N LEU A 82 27.61 -12.82 -0.81
CA LEU A 82 26.68 -13.57 0.05
C LEU A 82 25.40 -12.78 0.33
N ASN A 83 25.52 -11.51 0.73
CA ASN A 83 24.37 -10.65 0.97
C ASN A 83 23.52 -10.52 -0.29
N SER A 84 24.14 -10.28 -1.44
CA SER A 84 23.45 -10.19 -2.74
C SER A 84 22.74 -11.49 -3.10
N ALA A 85 23.36 -12.66 -2.90
CA ALA A 85 22.76 -13.96 -3.16
C ALA A 85 21.49 -14.19 -2.32
N ILE A 86 21.53 -13.81 -1.04
CA ILE A 86 20.38 -13.90 -0.12
C ILE A 86 19.24 -12.97 -0.59
N LEU A 87 19.57 -11.74 -0.99
CA LEU A 87 18.58 -10.78 -1.50
C LEU A 87 17.94 -11.24 -2.80
N ILE A 88 18.73 -11.79 -3.73
CA ILE A 88 18.24 -12.36 -5.00
C ILE A 88 17.38 -13.60 -4.74
N ALA A 89 17.79 -14.49 -3.83
CA ALA A 89 16.98 -15.65 -3.48
C ALA A 89 15.63 -15.27 -2.84
N GLY A 90 15.54 -14.07 -2.27
CA GLY A 90 14.32 -13.50 -1.69
C GLY A 90 13.52 -12.57 -2.61
N THR A 91 13.65 -12.64 -3.95
CA THR A 91 12.89 -11.76 -4.86
C THR A 91 11.37 -11.86 -4.63
N GLY A 92 10.68 -10.73 -4.63
CA GLY A 92 9.23 -10.63 -4.43
C GLY A 92 8.78 -10.70 -2.97
N ARG A 93 9.69 -10.76 -2.01
CA ARG A 93 9.36 -10.67 -0.58
C ARG A 93 8.91 -9.25 -0.22
N LEU A 94 7.85 -9.13 0.56
CA LEU A 94 7.46 -7.86 1.18
C LEU A 94 8.56 -7.40 2.16
N LEU A 95 9.17 -6.26 1.86
CA LEU A 95 10.19 -5.62 2.68
C LEU A 95 9.58 -4.68 3.72
N ASN A 96 8.61 -3.88 3.30
CA ASN A 96 7.99 -2.85 4.13
C ASN A 96 6.62 -2.46 3.57
N THR A 97 5.81 -1.78 4.39
CA THR A 97 4.59 -1.11 3.97
C THR A 97 4.59 0.31 4.51
N GLN A 98 4.57 1.30 3.62
CA GLN A 98 4.50 2.71 3.97
C GLN A 98 3.12 3.27 3.60
N SER A 99 2.53 4.11 4.44
CA SER A 99 1.23 4.75 4.16
C SER A 99 1.28 6.25 4.35
N PHE A 100 0.69 6.99 3.41
CA PHE A 100 0.61 8.44 3.41
C PHE A 100 -0.84 8.87 3.53
N ARG A 101 -1.14 9.56 4.64
CA ARG A 101 -2.41 10.28 4.88
C ARG A 101 -2.23 11.80 4.79
N VAL A 102 -0.98 12.25 4.69
CA VAL A 102 -0.56 13.63 4.49
C VAL A 102 0.48 13.61 3.37
N SER A 103 0.46 14.64 2.52
CA SER A 103 1.44 14.79 1.43
C SER A 103 2.87 14.78 1.95
N GLY A 104 3.78 14.20 1.18
CA GLY A 104 5.17 14.03 1.59
C GLY A 104 6.05 13.46 0.49
N ILE A 105 7.21 12.95 0.89
CA ILE A 105 8.15 12.29 0.01
C ILE A 105 8.24 10.83 0.41
N TYR A 106 8.11 9.94 -0.57
CA TYR A 106 8.38 8.53 -0.42
C TYR A 106 9.84 8.23 -0.78
N THR A 107 10.56 7.66 0.17
CA THR A 107 11.93 7.15 0.02
C THR A 107 11.89 5.63 0.17
N PRO A 108 12.22 4.85 -0.88
CA PRO A 108 12.21 3.39 -0.80
C PRO A 108 13.18 2.86 0.26
N THR A 109 12.77 1.85 1.03
CA THR A 109 13.71 1.13 1.91
C THR A 109 14.82 0.50 1.07
N PRO A 110 16.10 0.55 1.51
CA PRO A 110 17.20 -0.11 0.83
C PRO A 110 16.88 -1.57 0.49
N GLY A 111 17.13 -1.96 -0.76
CA GLY A 111 16.80 -3.29 -1.27
C GLY A 111 15.48 -3.38 -2.03
N THR A 112 14.60 -2.37 -1.97
CA THR A 112 13.38 -2.33 -2.78
C THR A 112 13.70 -2.29 -4.26
N LYS A 113 13.13 -3.22 -5.03
CA LYS A 113 13.24 -3.27 -6.49
C LYS A 113 11.92 -2.95 -7.17
N LYS A 114 10.82 -3.30 -6.51
CA LYS A 114 9.47 -3.20 -7.03
C LYS A 114 8.54 -2.67 -5.95
N ILE A 115 7.55 -1.88 -6.33
CA ILE A 115 6.51 -1.40 -5.42
C ILE A 115 5.14 -1.74 -5.96
N ARG A 116 4.21 -2.04 -5.06
CA ARG A 116 2.78 -2.05 -5.35
C ARG A 116 2.13 -0.87 -4.63
N ILE A 117 1.48 -0.01 -5.38
CA ILE A 117 0.83 1.19 -4.86
C ILE A 117 -0.68 0.99 -4.92
N THR A 118 -1.35 1.20 -3.79
CA THR A 118 -2.80 1.38 -3.70
C THR A 118 -3.07 2.83 -3.29
N MET A 119 -3.73 3.60 -4.15
CA MET A 119 -3.99 5.02 -3.90
C MET A 119 -5.41 5.44 -4.28
N THR A 120 -6.03 6.27 -3.44
CA THR A 120 -7.40 6.75 -3.62
C THR A 120 -7.43 8.28 -3.53
N GLY A 121 -8.17 8.92 -4.43
CA GLY A 121 -8.42 10.37 -4.41
C GLY A 121 -9.28 10.80 -3.21
N GLY A 122 -9.36 12.09 -2.93
CA GLY A 122 -10.30 12.63 -1.93
C GLY A 122 -11.75 12.46 -2.37
N GLY A 123 -12.67 12.26 -1.43
CA GLY A 123 -14.11 12.23 -1.70
C GLY A 123 -14.68 13.65 -1.81
N GLY A 124 -15.76 13.81 -2.57
CA GLY A 124 -16.51 15.06 -2.67
C GLY A 124 -17.39 15.32 -1.44
N GLY A 125 -17.69 16.59 -1.20
CA GLY A 125 -18.61 17.03 -0.15
C GLY A 125 -20.07 16.79 -0.51
N GLY A 126 -20.90 16.54 0.49
CA GLY A 126 -22.35 16.52 0.35
C GLY A 126 -22.94 17.93 0.22
N GLY A 127 -24.15 18.01 -0.33
CA GLY A 127 -24.89 19.25 -0.51
C GLY A 127 -25.55 19.69 0.79
N GLY A 128 -25.69 21.00 0.96
CA GLY A 128 -26.44 21.56 2.08
C GLY A 128 -27.94 21.67 1.76
N CYS A 129 -28.69 22.16 2.74
CA CYS A 129 -30.10 22.48 2.59
C CYS A 129 -30.42 23.82 3.23
N GLN A 130 -31.42 24.53 2.69
CA GLN A 130 -32.06 25.66 3.32
C GLN A 130 -33.41 25.87 2.64
N ALA A 131 -34.49 25.69 3.39
CA ALA A 131 -35.84 25.77 2.83
C ALA A 131 -36.85 26.20 3.91
N ALA A 132 -37.76 27.09 3.55
CA ALA A 132 -38.99 27.44 4.25
C ALA A 132 -40.24 26.79 3.59
N SER A 133 -40.06 26.07 2.48
CA SER A 133 -41.12 25.25 1.86
C SER A 133 -40.58 24.05 1.07
N SER A 134 -41.47 23.14 0.67
CA SER A 134 -41.13 22.00 -0.19
C SER A 134 -40.72 22.36 -1.62
N ALA A 135 -40.87 23.63 -2.02
CA ALA A 135 -40.45 24.14 -3.33
C ALA A 135 -38.97 24.58 -3.34
N GLU A 136 -38.31 24.57 -2.18
CA GLU A 136 -36.91 24.98 -2.02
C GLU A 136 -36.00 23.76 -1.78
N THR A 137 -34.69 24.01 -1.65
CA THR A 137 -33.68 22.98 -1.43
C THR A 137 -33.70 22.51 0.01
N TYR A 138 -34.69 21.69 0.36
CA TYR A 138 -34.84 21.14 1.70
C TYR A 138 -33.98 19.88 1.91
N SER A 139 -33.39 19.32 0.84
CA SER A 139 -32.45 18.21 0.93
C SER A 139 -31.32 18.34 -0.10
N GLY A 140 -30.08 18.37 0.41
CA GLY A 140 -28.87 18.27 -0.39
C GLY A 140 -28.50 16.81 -0.68
N ALA A 141 -27.84 16.57 -1.81
CA ALA A 141 -27.38 15.23 -2.21
C ALA A 141 -26.06 14.80 -1.54
N GLY A 142 -25.67 13.54 -1.67
CA GLY A 142 -24.37 13.04 -1.21
C GLY A 142 -23.24 13.36 -2.19
N GLY A 143 -22.02 13.54 -1.70
CA GLY A 143 -20.81 13.67 -2.53
C GLY A 143 -20.31 12.31 -3.04
N GLY A 144 -19.62 12.29 -4.18
CA GLY A 144 -19.03 11.08 -4.76
C GLY A 144 -17.71 10.70 -4.09
N ALA A 145 -17.34 9.42 -4.16
CA ALA A 145 -16.06 8.97 -3.64
C ALA A 145 -14.92 9.20 -4.64
N GLY A 146 -13.69 9.31 -4.15
CA GLY A 146 -12.48 9.31 -4.96
C GLY A 146 -12.25 7.95 -5.64
N GLY A 147 -11.69 8.00 -6.84
CA GLY A 147 -11.29 6.82 -7.59
C GLY A 147 -10.03 6.19 -6.99
N THR A 148 -9.88 4.87 -7.15
CA THR A 148 -8.75 4.10 -6.63
C THR A 148 -7.92 3.50 -7.77
N ILE A 149 -6.60 3.60 -7.66
CA ILE A 149 -5.65 2.92 -8.53
C ILE A 149 -4.88 1.89 -7.71
N ILE A 150 -4.72 0.70 -8.30
CA ILE A 150 -3.74 -0.27 -7.85
C ILE A 150 -2.79 -0.54 -9.01
N THR A 151 -1.51 -0.25 -8.82
CA THR A 151 -0.50 -0.42 -9.88
C THR A 151 0.81 -0.89 -9.31
N THR A 152 1.57 -1.57 -10.16
CA THR A 152 2.87 -2.11 -9.82
C THR A 152 3.94 -1.40 -10.61
N PHE A 153 4.99 -0.96 -9.94
CA PHE A 153 6.07 -0.19 -10.54
C PHE A 153 7.43 -0.80 -10.22
N GLN A 154 8.29 -0.92 -11.22
CA GLN A 154 9.69 -1.28 -11.04
C GLN A 154 10.48 0.01 -10.77
N LEU A 155 11.25 0.06 -9.68
CA LEU A 155 12.06 1.24 -9.38
C LEU A 155 13.26 1.30 -10.34
N THR A 156 13.31 2.33 -11.18
CA THR A 156 14.37 2.52 -12.20
C THR A 156 15.50 3.47 -11.74
N GLY A 157 15.74 3.56 -10.43
CA GLY A 157 16.88 4.32 -9.86
C GLY A 157 16.56 5.71 -9.31
N ALA A 158 15.31 6.18 -9.36
CA ALA A 158 14.91 7.36 -8.58
C ALA A 158 14.84 7.02 -7.09
N THR A 159 15.45 7.88 -6.27
CA THR A 159 15.58 7.70 -4.81
C THR A 159 14.42 8.28 -4.01
N ASN A 160 13.66 9.22 -4.57
CA ASN A 160 12.56 9.91 -3.90
C ASN A 160 11.41 10.18 -4.87
N TYR A 161 10.18 9.99 -4.39
CA TYR A 161 8.97 10.24 -5.16
C TYR A 161 8.04 11.17 -4.38
N SER A 162 7.51 12.21 -5.04
CA SER A 162 6.51 13.08 -4.42
C SER A 162 5.17 12.37 -4.31
N VAL A 163 4.58 12.45 -3.12
CA VAL A 163 3.25 11.93 -2.80
C VAL A 163 2.36 13.10 -2.41
N ILE A 164 1.29 13.33 -3.17
CA ILE A 164 0.29 14.37 -2.85
C ILE A 164 -1.00 13.67 -2.46
N ILE A 165 -1.51 13.95 -1.27
CA ILE A 165 -2.81 13.43 -0.82
C ILE A 165 -3.91 14.41 -1.20
N GLY A 166 -4.90 13.91 -1.94
CA GLY A 166 -6.08 14.67 -2.31
C GLY A 166 -6.93 14.99 -1.08
N ALA A 167 -7.19 16.28 -0.84
CA ALA A 167 -8.08 16.71 0.23
C ALA A 167 -9.52 16.26 -0.01
N GLY A 168 -10.28 16.04 1.06
CA GLY A 168 -11.73 15.84 0.95
C GLY A 168 -12.43 17.14 0.62
N GLY A 169 -13.45 17.08 -0.25
CA GLY A 169 -14.25 18.23 -0.63
C GLY A 169 -15.11 18.75 0.53
N PRO A 170 -15.09 20.05 0.83
CA PRO A 170 -16.00 20.64 1.81
C PRO A 170 -17.47 20.41 1.46
N GLY A 171 -18.30 20.12 2.46
CA GLY A 171 -19.75 20.07 2.28
C GLY A 171 -20.37 21.47 2.10
N GLY A 172 -21.44 21.53 1.30
CA GLY A 172 -22.17 22.76 1.00
C GLY A 172 -22.86 23.33 2.22
N ASN A 173 -22.85 24.66 2.38
CA ASN A 173 -23.56 25.35 3.46
C ASN A 173 -24.83 26.03 2.92
N GLY A 174 -25.98 25.71 3.51
CA GLY A 174 -27.28 26.20 3.03
C GLY A 174 -27.67 25.50 1.73
N ALA A 175 -28.53 26.12 0.93
CA ALA A 175 -28.99 25.57 -0.36
C ALA A 175 -27.90 25.61 -1.46
N ALA A 176 -26.76 24.94 -1.23
CA ALA A 176 -25.55 25.00 -2.03
C ALA A 176 -24.94 23.62 -2.32
N ASN A 177 -24.16 23.56 -3.40
CA ASN A 177 -23.38 22.39 -3.81
C ASN A 177 -22.33 22.00 -2.77
N GLY A 178 -21.97 20.72 -2.75
CA GLY A 178 -20.70 20.30 -2.16
C GLY A 178 -19.53 20.59 -3.11
N SER A 179 -18.32 20.70 -2.57
CA SER A 179 -17.11 20.85 -3.36
C SER A 179 -16.51 19.51 -3.76
N ASP A 180 -15.77 19.49 -4.86
CA ASP A 180 -15.05 18.30 -5.33
C ASP A 180 -13.91 17.92 -4.37
N GLY A 181 -13.61 16.62 -4.32
CA GLY A 181 -12.41 16.10 -3.69
C GLY A 181 -11.17 16.31 -4.56
N GLY A 182 -10.01 16.49 -3.92
CA GLY A 182 -8.73 16.62 -4.59
C GLY A 182 -8.21 15.28 -5.14
N ALA A 183 -7.40 15.34 -6.19
CA ALA A 183 -6.69 14.17 -6.69
C ALA A 183 -5.53 13.78 -5.76
N THR A 184 -5.32 12.48 -5.58
CA THR A 184 -4.12 11.92 -4.94
C THR A 184 -3.13 11.53 -6.03
N THR A 185 -1.85 11.90 -5.90
CA THR A 185 -0.83 11.63 -6.92
C THR A 185 0.43 10.99 -6.36
N PHE A 186 1.05 10.14 -7.20
CA PHE A 186 2.37 9.56 -6.99
C PHE A 186 3.15 9.64 -8.31
N GLY A 187 4.10 10.57 -8.41
CA GLY A 187 4.74 10.88 -9.70
C GLY A 187 3.71 11.26 -10.76
N ALA A 188 3.63 10.49 -11.86
CA ALA A 188 2.66 10.70 -12.93
C ALA A 188 1.31 9.97 -12.73
N LEU A 189 1.18 9.15 -11.69
CA LEU A 189 -0.06 8.43 -11.38
C LEU A 189 -1.05 9.36 -10.68
N VAL A 190 -2.32 9.32 -11.11
CA VAL A 190 -3.37 10.22 -10.60
C VAL A 190 -4.64 9.44 -10.26
N ALA A 191 -4.93 9.36 -8.97
CA ALA A 191 -6.20 8.88 -8.45
C ALA A 191 -7.13 10.09 -8.30
N THR A 192 -8.08 10.21 -9.22
CA THR A 192 -9.00 11.35 -9.31
C THR A 192 -9.88 11.46 -8.07
N GLY A 193 -10.12 12.67 -7.59
CA GLY A 193 -11.10 12.91 -6.53
C GLY A 193 -12.54 12.69 -7.00
N GLY A 194 -13.45 12.53 -6.03
CA GLY A 194 -14.89 12.44 -6.29
C GLY A 194 -15.52 13.82 -6.46
N GLY A 195 -16.58 13.91 -7.26
CA GLY A 195 -17.34 15.14 -7.44
C GLY A 195 -18.16 15.50 -6.21
N GLY A 196 -18.30 16.79 -5.94
CA GLY A 196 -19.23 17.31 -4.94
C GLY A 196 -20.69 17.08 -5.35
N ALA A 197 -21.58 17.03 -4.37
CA ALA A 197 -23.01 16.98 -4.63
C ALA A 197 -23.50 18.20 -5.41
N GLY A 198 -24.35 17.99 -6.41
CA GLY A 198 -24.88 19.03 -7.28
C GLY A 198 -26.29 19.50 -6.90
N LYS A 199 -26.60 20.74 -7.28
CA LYS A 199 -27.91 21.37 -7.24
C LYS A 199 -28.28 21.80 -8.67
N SER A 200 -28.91 20.91 -9.42
CA SER A 200 -29.30 21.16 -10.82
C SER A 200 -30.46 22.15 -10.93
N SER A 201 -31.30 22.23 -9.90
CA SER A 201 -32.37 23.23 -9.78
C SER A 201 -32.60 23.57 -8.30
N VAL A 202 -33.51 24.51 -8.03
CA VAL A 202 -33.91 24.85 -6.65
C VAL A 202 -34.47 23.64 -5.89
N SER A 203 -35.12 22.69 -6.58
CA SER A 203 -35.76 21.51 -5.98
C SER A 203 -35.20 20.18 -6.49
N ASN A 204 -34.03 20.20 -7.15
CA ASN A 204 -33.35 18.99 -7.62
C ASN A 204 -31.88 19.01 -7.19
N THR A 205 -31.49 18.00 -6.43
CA THR A 205 -30.11 17.82 -5.97
C THR A 205 -29.61 16.45 -6.40
N ALA A 206 -28.56 16.46 -7.23
CA ALA A 206 -27.96 15.27 -7.82
C ALA A 206 -26.74 14.85 -7.01
N GLY A 207 -26.57 13.53 -6.84
CA GLY A 207 -25.39 12.96 -6.21
C GLY A 207 -24.10 13.33 -6.95
N GLY A 208 -23.02 13.47 -6.19
CA GLY A 208 -21.70 13.71 -6.75
C GLY A 208 -21.17 12.50 -7.50
N ASN A 209 -20.52 12.74 -8.64
CA ASN A 209 -19.92 11.68 -9.44
C ASN A 209 -18.77 11.00 -8.70
N GLY A 210 -18.65 9.68 -8.84
CA GLY A 210 -17.43 8.99 -8.43
C GLY A 210 -16.21 9.44 -9.25
N GLY A 211 -15.05 9.54 -8.62
CA GLY A 211 -13.79 9.79 -9.34
C GLY A 211 -13.47 8.62 -10.26
N VAL A 212 -13.13 8.90 -11.52
CA VAL A 212 -12.78 7.89 -12.54
C VAL A 212 -11.29 8.02 -12.92
N PRO A 213 -10.41 7.17 -12.38
CA PRO A 213 -8.99 7.25 -12.70
C PRO A 213 -8.70 6.89 -14.16
N LEU A 214 -7.75 7.62 -14.78
CA LEU A 214 -7.31 7.39 -16.16
C LEU A 214 -5.98 6.64 -16.27
N THR A 215 -5.24 6.55 -15.16
CA THR A 215 -3.90 5.93 -15.09
C THR A 215 -3.89 4.66 -14.23
N GLY A 216 -2.81 3.88 -14.34
CA GLY A 216 -2.59 2.66 -13.54
C GLY A 216 -3.16 1.39 -14.16
N ASP A 217 -2.77 0.24 -13.59
CA ASP A 217 -3.12 -1.10 -14.09
C ASP A 217 -4.56 -1.47 -13.75
N ILE A 218 -4.94 -1.34 -12.48
CA ILE A 218 -6.30 -1.54 -12.00
C ILE A 218 -6.89 -0.18 -11.64
N ARG A 219 -8.04 0.13 -12.24
CA ARG A 219 -8.76 1.39 -12.05
C ARG A 219 -10.15 1.09 -11.52
N ILE A 220 -10.42 1.56 -10.31
CA ILE A 220 -11.69 1.35 -9.63
C ILE A 220 -12.32 2.73 -9.49
N ALA A 221 -13.46 2.93 -10.16
CA ALA A 221 -14.22 4.16 -10.01
C ALA A 221 -14.74 4.28 -8.57
N GLY A 222 -14.78 5.51 -8.05
CA GLY A 222 -15.46 5.79 -6.79
C GLY A 222 -16.97 5.55 -6.91
N GLY A 223 -17.63 5.23 -5.80
CA GLY A 223 -19.09 5.23 -5.75
C GLY A 223 -19.67 6.63 -5.96
N TYR A 224 -20.81 6.71 -6.63
CA TYR A 224 -21.60 7.93 -6.72
C TYR A 224 -22.21 8.25 -5.36
N GLY A 225 -22.37 9.54 -5.06
CA GLY A 225 -23.30 9.96 -4.01
C GLY A 225 -24.74 9.71 -4.46
N ASN A 226 -25.65 9.56 -3.51
CA ASN A 226 -27.07 9.49 -3.80
C ASN A 226 -27.67 10.88 -3.98
N ASP A 227 -28.68 10.98 -4.82
CA ASP A 227 -29.52 12.17 -4.95
C ASP A 227 -30.21 12.51 -3.62
N GLY A 228 -30.46 13.81 -3.40
CA GLY A 228 -31.08 14.30 -2.16
C GLY A 228 -32.53 14.70 -2.32
N GLN A 229 -32.91 15.23 -3.48
CA GLN A 229 -34.23 15.77 -3.74
C GLN A 229 -34.60 15.67 -5.23
N SER A 230 -35.85 15.28 -5.50
CA SER A 230 -36.46 15.40 -6.82
C SER A 230 -37.84 16.06 -6.72
N GLY A 231 -37.90 17.35 -7.02
CA GLY A 231 -39.10 18.15 -6.82
C GLY A 231 -39.49 18.15 -5.34
N THR A 232 -40.66 17.60 -5.03
CA THR A 232 -41.17 17.47 -3.64
C THR A 232 -40.79 16.15 -2.99
N LEU A 233 -40.04 15.26 -3.67
CA LEU A 233 -39.65 13.95 -3.15
C LEU A 233 -38.28 13.99 -2.45
N PHE A 234 -38.24 13.44 -1.24
CA PHE A 234 -37.02 13.28 -0.47
C PHE A 234 -36.30 11.98 -0.85
N LEU A 235 -34.99 12.05 -1.10
CA LEU A 235 -34.14 10.92 -1.44
C LEU A 235 -33.02 10.80 -0.40
N THR A 236 -32.60 9.57 -0.07
CA THR A 236 -31.58 9.34 0.96
C THR A 236 -30.18 9.67 0.44
N ALA A 237 -29.74 10.90 0.72
CA ALA A 237 -28.50 11.53 0.26
C ALA A 237 -27.19 11.00 0.89
N ASN A 238 -26.95 9.70 0.85
CA ASN A 238 -25.69 9.12 1.34
C ASN A 238 -24.53 9.45 0.41
N GLY A 239 -23.35 9.71 0.97
CA GLY A 239 -22.12 9.87 0.23
C GLY A 239 -21.65 8.55 -0.39
N GLY A 240 -20.90 8.66 -1.48
CA GLY A 240 -20.38 7.52 -2.21
C GLY A 240 -19.37 6.70 -1.40
N ALA A 241 -19.41 5.37 -1.58
CA ALA A 241 -18.44 4.45 -1.01
C ALA A 241 -17.13 4.49 -1.81
N SER A 242 -15.99 4.53 -1.11
CA SER A 242 -14.68 4.33 -1.70
C SER A 242 -14.27 2.86 -1.63
N TYR A 243 -13.11 2.51 -2.20
CA TYR A 243 -12.50 1.20 -2.06
C TYR A 243 -12.35 0.76 -0.59
N PHE A 244 -12.19 1.72 0.33
CA PHE A 244 -11.95 1.44 1.75
C PHE A 244 -13.22 1.36 2.61
N GLY A 245 -14.38 1.80 2.11
CA GLY A 245 -15.61 1.75 2.89
C GLY A 245 -16.68 2.77 2.46
N GLY A 246 -17.80 2.75 3.19
CA GLY A 246 -18.97 3.59 2.91
C GLY A 246 -18.74 5.09 3.12
N GLY A 247 -19.55 5.89 2.44
CA GLY A 247 -19.62 7.34 2.62
C GLY A 247 -20.46 7.78 3.82
N GLY A 248 -20.48 9.08 4.05
CA GLY A 248 -21.26 9.69 5.12
C GLY A 248 -22.77 9.54 4.87
N ARG A 249 -23.53 9.21 5.92
CA ARG A 249 -25.00 9.18 5.86
C ARG A 249 -25.58 10.59 5.74
N SER A 250 -26.74 10.73 5.09
CA SER A 250 -27.53 11.96 5.16
C SER A 250 -27.93 12.30 6.60
N GLY A 251 -28.01 13.58 6.97
CA GLY A 251 -28.40 13.98 8.33
C GLY A 251 -29.23 15.27 8.40
N ALA A 252 -30.14 15.31 9.38
CA ALA A 252 -30.94 16.49 9.69
C ALA A 252 -30.09 17.51 10.47
N GLY A 253 -30.16 18.80 10.15
CA GLY A 253 -29.40 19.77 10.94
C GLY A 253 -29.50 21.25 10.56
N ALA A 254 -30.56 21.68 9.89
CA ALA A 254 -30.79 23.10 9.66
C ALA A 254 -30.70 23.91 10.98
N GLY A 255 -29.76 24.86 11.06
CA GLY A 255 -29.59 25.76 12.20
C GLY A 255 -28.77 25.27 13.39
N THR A 256 -28.34 24.00 13.44
CA THR A 256 -27.58 23.45 14.60
C THR A 256 -26.08 23.29 14.35
N GLY A 257 -25.57 23.73 13.20
CA GLY A 257 -24.19 23.46 12.77
C GLY A 257 -23.92 21.99 12.42
N GLY A 258 -24.95 21.14 12.48
CA GLY A 258 -24.96 19.76 12.01
C GLY A 258 -25.73 19.60 10.70
N GLY A 259 -25.69 18.41 10.12
CA GLY A 259 -26.33 18.10 8.83
C GLY A 259 -25.82 16.78 8.29
N GLY A 260 -25.35 16.77 7.04
CA GLY A 260 -24.77 15.58 6.44
C GLY A 260 -23.54 15.08 7.21
N VAL A 261 -23.39 13.76 7.34
CA VAL A 261 -22.24 13.17 8.03
C VAL A 261 -21.01 13.20 7.13
N ASN A 262 -19.83 13.50 7.68
CA ASN A 262 -18.59 13.46 6.93
C ASN A 262 -18.26 12.03 6.44
N GLY A 263 -17.57 11.92 5.30
CA GLY A 263 -16.92 10.68 4.90
C GLY A 263 -15.91 10.23 5.95
N SER A 264 -15.87 8.93 6.26
CA SER A 264 -15.00 8.36 7.30
C SER A 264 -13.91 7.46 6.74
N ALA A 265 -14.21 6.68 5.69
CA ALA A 265 -13.21 5.91 4.97
C ALA A 265 -12.40 6.82 4.03
N PRO A 266 -11.09 6.59 3.81
CA PRO A 266 -10.29 7.37 2.89
C PRO A 266 -10.95 7.49 1.51
N GLY A 267 -11.05 8.72 1.01
CA GLY A 267 -11.70 9.03 -0.27
C GLY A 267 -13.21 8.86 -0.32
N SER A 268 -13.89 8.50 0.78
CA SER A 268 -15.35 8.38 0.79
C SER A 268 -16.05 9.74 0.72
N GLY A 269 -17.23 9.79 0.10
CA GLY A 269 -18.01 11.02 -0.05
C GLY A 269 -18.74 11.44 1.23
N GLY A 270 -19.02 12.73 1.38
CA GLY A 270 -19.85 13.26 2.46
C GLY A 270 -21.35 13.09 2.21
N GLY A 271 -22.13 12.91 3.27
CA GLY A 271 -23.60 12.84 3.17
C GLY A 271 -24.25 14.20 2.98
N GLY A 272 -25.44 14.24 2.41
CA GLY A 272 -26.24 15.46 2.26
C GLY A 272 -26.94 15.89 3.55
N ALA A 273 -27.18 17.20 3.69
CA ALA A 273 -28.01 17.74 4.77
C ALA A 273 -29.48 17.78 4.34
N TYR A 274 -30.40 17.65 5.31
CA TYR A 274 -31.82 17.86 5.04
C TYR A 274 -32.57 18.57 6.18
N ASP A 275 -33.68 19.19 5.81
CA ASP A 275 -34.59 19.93 6.69
C ASP A 275 -36.05 19.59 6.32
N PRO A 276 -36.64 18.57 6.96
CA PRO A 276 -38.01 18.16 6.66
C PRO A 276 -39.05 19.10 7.29
N ALA A 277 -38.62 19.98 8.20
CA ALA A 277 -39.49 20.91 8.90
C ALA A 277 -39.62 22.26 8.19
N TYR A 278 -38.81 22.48 7.15
CA TYR A 278 -38.75 23.74 6.40
C TYR A 278 -38.51 24.94 7.34
N SER A 279 -37.51 24.82 8.20
CA SER A 279 -37.19 25.82 9.23
C SER A 279 -36.66 27.15 8.67
N GLY A 280 -36.27 27.18 7.39
CA GLY A 280 -35.57 28.30 6.75
C GLY A 280 -34.09 28.43 7.18
N LEU A 281 -33.62 27.56 8.08
CA LEU A 281 -32.26 27.60 8.62
C LEU A 281 -31.27 26.88 7.69
N SER A 282 -30.02 27.31 7.72
CA SER A 282 -28.95 26.71 6.92
C SER A 282 -28.50 25.39 7.53
N GLY A 283 -28.55 24.30 6.74
CA GLY A 283 -27.96 23.01 7.03
C GLY A 283 -26.71 22.78 6.19
N ARG A 284 -25.70 22.13 6.78
CA ARG A 284 -24.40 21.89 6.13
C ARG A 284 -24.22 20.43 5.74
N GLY A 285 -23.87 20.17 4.49
CA GLY A 285 -23.49 18.84 4.02
C GLY A 285 -22.20 18.33 4.69
N GLY A 286 -22.01 17.02 4.69
CA GLY A 286 -20.80 16.41 5.20
C GLY A 286 -19.60 16.68 4.28
N ASN A 287 -18.42 16.85 4.86
CA ASN A 287 -17.18 16.87 4.10
C ASN A 287 -16.88 15.47 3.54
N GLY A 288 -16.31 15.38 2.34
CA GLY A 288 -15.65 14.16 1.90
C GLY A 288 -14.40 13.87 2.72
N ALA A 289 -13.96 12.62 2.71
CA ALA A 289 -12.71 12.21 3.36
C ALA A 289 -11.52 12.47 2.44
N ALA A 290 -10.37 12.80 3.02
CA ALA A 290 -9.11 12.87 2.29
C ALA A 290 -8.72 11.49 1.71
N GLY A 291 -7.93 11.52 0.64
CA GLY A 291 -7.38 10.33 0.01
C GLY A 291 -6.31 9.63 0.87
N ILE A 292 -5.69 8.62 0.27
CA ILE A 292 -4.60 7.85 0.90
C ILE A 292 -3.70 7.25 -0.17
N VAL A 293 -2.43 7.02 0.16
CA VAL A 293 -1.50 6.18 -0.61
C VAL A 293 -0.94 5.11 0.33
N ILE A 294 -0.93 3.86 -0.12
CA ILE A 294 -0.30 2.71 0.55
C ILE A 294 0.70 2.13 -0.44
N ILE A 295 1.94 1.94 0.00
CA ILE A 295 3.05 1.44 -0.81
C ILE A 295 3.59 0.19 -0.13
N GLU A 296 3.49 -0.93 -0.85
CA GLU A 296 4.09 -2.21 -0.47
C GLU A 296 5.41 -2.36 -1.23
N GLU A 297 6.51 -2.49 -0.50
CA GLU A 297 7.86 -2.58 -1.05
C GLU A 297 8.28 -4.04 -1.21
N LEU A 298 8.79 -4.39 -2.38
CA LEU A 298 9.16 -5.76 -2.75
C LEU A 298 10.64 -5.79 -3.20
N SER A 299 11.38 -6.81 -2.75
CA SER A 299 12.75 -7.10 -3.22
C SER A 299 12.81 -7.67 -4.63
#